data_AF-A0A2G9TX63-F1
#
_entry.id   AF-A0A2G9TX63-F1
#
_cell.length_a   1.000
_cell.length_b   1.000
_cell.length_c   1.000
_cell.angle_alpha   90.00
_cell.angle_beta   90.00
_cell.angle_gamma   90.00
#
_symmetry.space_group_name_H-M   'P 1'
#
loop_
_entity.id
_entity.type
_entity.pdbx_description
1 polymer ?
#
loop_
_entity_poly.entity_id
_entity_poly.type
_entity_poly.pdbx_seq_one_letter_code
_entity_poly.pdbx_strand_id
1 'polypeptide(L)'
;MTMLDRWLLLLTFLATVFQKSAADSPSNNADLKARLDLSAFKFFSKTAHHVVDLEIPKITLPDITLDITAGPGTGKVSAHDLNITKFKSPNFNFLLSEKGLSWASNGGAVKIDGLWEAEYTIGVPLRESGWIEVLAADIEVNVSARVLDVEARPQIVLGDCTADILHFNFRIGGGVLPWLVNLFSSQISYALRKAIHNQACDSARSILLVNFNEFLLSLPLHIPIGQDFYIDYAIERNLTYNREFAEAELLADIVYGAQTCHPEKIERWDDTGLVSKMLVIWLSETVPNCLLSSAHEGKLVQFTVTKDIPELASYLRTSCSMLSICIGRFFSKLRTEFPDQYIDLHFHTYDAPFVQMHDGEVTINATFAIDFYIHPKKEHMKNLARMGES
;
A
#
# COMPACT_ATOMS: atom_id res chain seq x y z
N MET A 1 62.63 -32.86 4.28
CA MET A 1 61.33 -32.38 3.78
C MET A 1 61.59 -31.62 2.50
N THR A 2 61.16 -32.21 1.38
CA THR A 2 61.47 -31.77 0.02
C THR A 2 60.62 -30.54 -0.33
N MET A 3 61.02 -29.77 -1.36
CA MET A 3 60.27 -28.58 -1.81
C MET A 3 58.78 -28.88 -2.11
N LEU A 4 58.42 -30.14 -2.36
CA LEU A 4 57.04 -30.60 -2.56
C LEU A 4 56.17 -30.45 -1.30
N ASP A 5 56.73 -30.65 -0.10
CA ASP A 5 55.98 -30.54 1.18
C ASP A 5 55.60 -29.08 1.51
N ARG A 6 56.42 -28.11 1.08
CA ARG A 6 56.12 -26.68 1.28
C ARG A 6 54.98 -26.20 0.40
N TRP A 7 54.81 -26.77 -0.80
CA TRP A 7 53.70 -26.46 -1.69
C TRP A 7 52.38 -27.10 -1.24
N LEU A 8 52.42 -28.31 -0.68
CA LEU A 8 51.21 -28.91 -0.07
C LEU A 8 50.73 -28.10 1.14
N LEU A 9 51.64 -27.63 2.00
CA LEU A 9 51.26 -26.78 3.14
C LEU A 9 50.66 -25.44 2.70
N LEU A 10 51.18 -24.82 1.63
CA LEU A 10 50.63 -23.60 1.04
C LEU A 10 49.27 -23.82 0.36
N LEU A 11 49.07 -24.96 -0.30
CA LEU A 11 47.77 -25.34 -0.88
C LEU A 11 46.74 -25.66 0.21
N THR A 12 47.14 -26.29 1.31
CA THR A 12 46.24 -26.48 2.46
C THR A 12 45.94 -25.16 3.17
N PHE A 13 46.89 -24.23 3.26
CA PHE A 13 46.66 -22.89 3.84
C PHE A 13 45.79 -22.02 2.94
N LEU A 14 45.91 -22.13 1.62
CA LEU A 14 45.01 -21.46 0.67
C LEU A 14 43.63 -22.13 0.65
N ALA A 15 43.52 -23.45 0.81
CA ALA A 15 42.23 -24.13 0.91
C ALA A 15 41.50 -23.87 2.25
N THR A 16 42.21 -23.59 3.34
CA THR A 16 41.61 -23.21 4.64
C THR A 16 41.38 -21.70 4.77
N VAL A 17 42.09 -20.85 4.03
CA VAL A 17 41.82 -19.41 3.94
C VAL A 17 40.74 -19.08 2.90
N PHE A 18 40.45 -20.00 1.97
CA PHE A 18 39.27 -19.99 1.12
C PHE A 18 38.12 -20.87 1.63
N GLN A 19 38.06 -21.15 2.94
CA GLN A 19 36.76 -21.09 3.62
C GLN A 19 36.36 -19.62 3.72
N LYS A 20 35.98 -19.06 2.57
CA LYS A 20 34.83 -18.16 2.60
C LYS A 20 33.77 -19.04 3.27
N SER A 21 33.44 -18.71 4.51
CA SER A 21 32.08 -18.88 4.97
C SER A 21 31.21 -18.60 3.74
N ALA A 22 30.35 -19.56 3.38
CA ALA A 22 29.14 -19.15 2.70
C ALA A 22 28.67 -17.98 3.54
N ALA A 23 28.83 -16.78 2.99
CA ALA A 23 28.38 -15.57 3.64
C ALA A 23 26.97 -15.93 4.07
N ASP A 24 26.70 -15.73 5.36
CA ASP A 24 25.34 -15.61 5.84
C ASP A 24 24.53 -14.99 4.71
N SER A 25 23.46 -15.69 4.30
CA SER A 25 22.34 -15.02 3.65
C SER A 25 22.21 -13.68 4.36
N PRO A 26 22.12 -12.53 3.65
CA PRO A 26 22.07 -11.24 4.33
C PRO A 26 21.06 -11.37 5.47
N SER A 27 21.52 -11.14 6.71
CA SER A 27 20.63 -11.14 7.87
C SER A 27 19.65 -10.01 7.60
N ASN A 28 18.50 -10.46 7.11
CA ASN A 28 17.49 -9.71 6.42
C ASN A 28 16.52 -9.25 7.47
N ASN A 29 16.75 -8.05 7.97
CA ASN A 29 16.01 -7.61 9.13
C ASN A 29 15.21 -6.35 8.75
N ALA A 30 13.88 -6.46 8.77
CA ALA A 30 12.92 -5.38 8.68
C ALA A 30 12.26 -5.18 10.05
N ASP A 31 11.80 -3.97 10.35
CA ASP A 31 11.07 -3.65 11.59
C ASP A 31 9.54 -3.66 11.39
N LEU A 32 9.11 -3.71 10.13
CA LEU A 32 7.73 -3.83 9.69
C LEU A 32 7.62 -4.82 8.52
N LYS A 33 6.60 -5.67 8.55
CA LYS A 33 6.28 -6.59 7.46
C LYS A 33 4.80 -6.53 7.15
N ALA A 34 4.42 -6.62 5.88
CA ALA A 34 3.03 -6.69 5.45
C ALA A 34 2.83 -7.81 4.43
N ARG A 35 1.79 -8.63 4.63
CA ARG A 35 1.45 -9.76 3.76
C ARG A 35 0.02 -9.62 3.27
N LEU A 36 -0.17 -9.75 1.96
CA LEU A 36 -1.45 -9.86 1.30
C LEU A 36 -1.66 -11.30 0.81
N ASP A 37 -2.60 -12.01 1.41
CA ASP A 37 -2.95 -13.36 0.97
C ASP A 37 -3.79 -13.33 -0.32
N LEU A 38 -3.83 -14.45 -1.04
CA LEU A 38 -4.68 -14.68 -2.21
C LEU A 38 -6.16 -14.36 -1.92
N SER A 39 -6.58 -14.50 -0.66
CA SER A 39 -7.92 -14.15 -0.21
C SER A 39 -8.24 -12.65 -0.41
N ALA A 40 -7.26 -11.75 -0.27
CA ALA A 40 -7.41 -10.33 -0.57
C ALA A 40 -7.69 -10.09 -2.06
N PHE A 41 -6.95 -10.75 -2.94
CA PHE A 41 -7.15 -10.62 -4.39
C PHE A 41 -8.48 -11.21 -4.84
N LYS A 42 -8.94 -12.30 -4.21
CA LYS A 42 -10.30 -12.84 -4.41
C LYS A 42 -11.39 -11.88 -3.93
N PHE A 43 -11.13 -11.08 -2.90
CA PHE A 43 -12.03 -10.01 -2.49
C PHE A 43 -12.03 -8.87 -3.51
N PHE A 44 -10.86 -8.42 -3.96
CA PHE A 44 -10.74 -7.38 -4.99
C PHE A 44 -11.44 -7.76 -6.29
N SER A 45 -11.43 -9.03 -6.69
CA SER A 45 -12.22 -9.52 -7.84
C SER A 45 -13.70 -9.13 -7.76
N LYS A 46 -14.30 -9.23 -6.58
CA LYS A 46 -15.72 -8.89 -6.38
C LYS A 46 -15.99 -7.39 -6.48
N THR A 47 -15.00 -6.57 -6.15
CA THR A 47 -15.10 -5.10 -6.16
C THR A 47 -14.64 -4.50 -7.50
N ALA A 48 -13.79 -5.20 -8.24
CA ALA A 48 -13.20 -4.73 -9.50
C ALA A 48 -14.27 -4.37 -10.55
N HIS A 49 -15.42 -5.04 -10.53
CA HIS A 49 -16.59 -4.71 -11.35
C HIS A 49 -16.95 -3.23 -11.28
N HIS A 50 -16.95 -2.61 -10.10
CA HIS A 50 -17.27 -1.19 -9.95
C HIS A 50 -16.30 -0.28 -10.70
N VAL A 51 -15.01 -0.62 -10.72
CA VAL A 51 -14.01 0.17 -11.43
C VAL A 51 -14.19 0.02 -12.94
N VAL A 52 -14.29 -1.21 -13.45
CA VAL A 52 -14.41 -1.43 -14.90
C VAL A 52 -15.76 -0.98 -15.45
N ASP A 53 -16.84 -1.08 -14.68
CA ASP A 53 -18.16 -0.57 -15.08
C ASP A 53 -18.19 0.96 -15.20
N LEU A 54 -17.29 1.65 -14.49
CA LEU A 54 -17.13 3.10 -14.56
C LEU A 54 -16.13 3.54 -15.63
N GLU A 55 -14.97 2.88 -15.72
CA GLU A 55 -13.88 3.33 -16.60
C GLU A 55 -14.03 2.85 -18.05
N ILE A 56 -14.49 1.62 -18.28
CA ILE A 56 -14.56 1.06 -19.65
C ILE A 56 -15.57 1.81 -20.56
N PRO A 57 -16.77 2.21 -20.10
CA PRO A 57 -17.69 2.94 -20.97
C PRO A 57 -17.20 4.33 -21.41
N LYS A 58 -16.20 4.92 -20.73
CA LYS A 58 -15.61 6.21 -21.11
C LYS A 58 -14.64 6.10 -22.30
N ILE A 59 -14.29 4.87 -22.69
CA ILE A 59 -13.31 4.61 -23.74
C ILE A 59 -13.96 4.80 -25.11
N THR A 60 -13.29 5.58 -25.95
CA THR A 60 -13.58 5.71 -27.36
C THR A 60 -12.62 4.84 -28.16
N LEU A 61 -13.14 4.04 -29.10
CA LEU A 61 -12.26 3.31 -30.00
C LEU A 61 -11.70 4.25 -31.07
N PRO A 62 -10.48 4.01 -31.56
CA PRO A 62 -9.89 4.85 -32.59
C PRO A 62 -10.64 4.71 -33.92
N ASP A 63 -10.72 5.82 -34.66
CA ASP A 63 -11.26 5.82 -36.02
C ASP A 63 -10.45 4.90 -36.94
N ILE A 64 -11.14 4.22 -37.84
CA ILE A 64 -10.57 3.24 -38.76
C ILE A 64 -10.79 3.71 -40.17
N THR A 65 -9.72 4.01 -40.90
CA THR A 65 -9.79 4.33 -42.34
C THR A 65 -9.07 3.25 -43.15
N LEU A 66 -9.73 2.72 -44.17
CA LEU A 66 -9.21 1.69 -45.06
C LEU A 66 -9.38 2.11 -46.52
N ASP A 67 -8.40 1.75 -47.36
CA ASP A 67 -8.49 1.91 -48.80
C ASP A 67 -9.28 0.75 -49.43
N ILE A 68 -10.23 1.07 -50.30
CA ILE A 68 -11.01 0.12 -51.08
C ILE A 68 -10.34 -0.03 -52.45
N THR A 69 -9.66 -1.14 -52.68
CA THR A 69 -9.00 -1.46 -53.97
C THR A 69 -9.70 -2.56 -54.76
N ALA A 70 -10.73 -3.17 -54.18
CA ALA A 70 -11.52 -4.20 -54.82
C ALA A 70 -12.67 -3.59 -55.66
N GLY A 71 -13.07 -4.29 -56.72
CA GLY A 71 -14.13 -3.86 -57.64
C GLY A 71 -13.61 -3.06 -58.85
N PRO A 72 -14.51 -2.37 -59.58
CA PRO A 72 -14.17 -1.68 -60.82
C PRO A 72 -13.51 -0.30 -60.63
N GLY A 73 -13.19 0.08 -59.40
CA GLY A 73 -12.66 1.39 -59.04
C GLY A 73 -11.86 1.36 -57.75
N THR A 74 -11.59 2.54 -57.21
CA THR A 74 -10.85 2.72 -55.96
C THR A 74 -11.56 3.70 -55.04
N GLY A 75 -11.39 3.55 -53.74
CA GLY A 75 -12.02 4.43 -52.77
C GLY A 75 -11.42 4.34 -51.38
N LYS A 76 -12.11 4.95 -50.43
CA LYS A 76 -11.80 4.90 -49.00
C LYS A 76 -13.08 4.69 -48.21
N VAL A 77 -12.98 3.98 -47.10
CA VAL A 77 -14.02 3.89 -46.09
C VAL A 77 -13.44 4.28 -44.74
N SER A 78 -14.21 5.04 -43.97
CA SER A 78 -13.89 5.41 -42.59
C SER A 78 -15.02 4.96 -41.67
N ALA A 79 -14.67 4.30 -40.56
CA ALA A 79 -15.54 4.06 -39.42
C ALA A 79 -15.11 5.00 -38.28
N HIS A 80 -16.05 5.76 -37.73
CA HIS A 80 -15.80 6.79 -36.72
C HIS A 80 -16.93 6.84 -35.68
N ASP A 81 -16.76 7.66 -34.65
CA ASP A 81 -17.69 7.79 -33.51
C ASP A 81 -17.99 6.44 -32.84
N LEU A 82 -16.97 5.58 -32.74
CA LEU A 82 -17.06 4.23 -32.20
C LEU A 82 -17.12 4.28 -30.66
N ASN A 83 -18.33 4.27 -30.14
CA ASN A 83 -18.61 4.45 -28.71
C ASN A 83 -19.17 3.18 -28.07
N ILE A 84 -18.70 2.86 -26.86
CA ILE A 84 -19.25 1.76 -26.06
C ILE A 84 -20.60 2.19 -25.50
N THR A 85 -21.69 1.64 -26.03
CA THR A 85 -23.07 1.99 -25.62
C THR A 85 -23.62 1.08 -24.53
N LYS A 86 -23.10 -0.16 -24.43
CA LYS A 86 -23.41 -1.09 -23.34
C LYS A 86 -22.16 -1.87 -22.96
N PHE A 87 -21.97 -2.04 -21.66
CA PHE A 87 -20.90 -2.86 -21.11
C PHE A 87 -21.46 -3.81 -20.05
N LYS A 88 -20.94 -5.03 -20.06
CA LYS A 88 -21.13 -6.01 -19.01
C LYS A 88 -19.74 -6.43 -18.54
N SER A 89 -19.41 -6.17 -17.28
CA SER A 89 -18.12 -6.55 -16.73
C SER A 89 -17.91 -8.07 -16.69
N PRO A 90 -16.67 -8.54 -16.94
CA PRO A 90 -16.31 -9.94 -16.82
C PRO A 90 -16.03 -10.31 -15.35
N ASN A 91 -15.98 -11.59 -15.04
CA ASN A 91 -15.45 -12.06 -13.75
C ASN A 91 -13.93 -12.08 -13.80
N PHE A 92 -13.25 -11.73 -12.70
CA PHE A 92 -11.79 -11.72 -12.61
C PHE A 92 -11.27 -12.85 -11.71
N ASN A 93 -10.33 -13.65 -12.20
CA ASN A 93 -9.71 -14.72 -11.43
C ASN A 93 -8.23 -14.40 -11.21
N PHE A 94 -7.86 -14.09 -9.96
CA PHE A 94 -6.49 -13.76 -9.58
C PHE A 94 -5.73 -15.00 -9.11
N LEU A 95 -4.45 -15.06 -9.46
CA LEU A 95 -3.50 -16.10 -9.08
C LEU A 95 -2.17 -15.45 -8.69
N LEU A 96 -1.55 -15.98 -7.64
CA LEU A 96 -0.21 -15.61 -7.21
C LEU A 96 0.78 -16.72 -7.59
N SER A 97 2.00 -16.31 -7.89
CA SER A 97 3.13 -17.20 -8.17
C SER A 97 4.44 -16.50 -7.81
N GLU A 98 5.55 -17.23 -7.86
CA GLU A 98 6.89 -16.63 -7.73
C GLU A 98 7.15 -15.51 -8.77
N LYS A 99 6.41 -15.53 -9.89
CA LYS A 99 6.47 -14.50 -10.93
C LYS A 99 5.62 -13.26 -10.65
N GLY A 100 4.92 -13.18 -9.52
CA GLY A 100 4.02 -12.08 -9.16
C GLY A 100 2.55 -12.44 -9.25
N LEU A 101 1.73 -11.42 -9.50
CA LEU A 101 0.29 -11.53 -9.66
C LEU A 101 -0.07 -11.77 -11.13
N SER A 102 -1.04 -12.63 -11.37
CA SER A 102 -1.67 -12.77 -12.68
C SER A 102 -3.17 -12.83 -12.52
N TRP A 103 -3.91 -12.35 -13.50
CA TRP A 103 -5.35 -12.54 -13.54
C TRP A 103 -5.86 -12.78 -14.94
N ALA A 104 -6.94 -13.56 -14.99
CA ALA A 104 -7.70 -13.86 -16.19
C ALA A 104 -9.11 -13.30 -16.04
N SER A 105 -9.66 -12.67 -17.08
CA SER A 105 -11.08 -12.33 -17.14
C SER A 105 -11.86 -13.45 -17.84
N ASN A 106 -13.07 -13.74 -17.36
CA ASN A 106 -13.98 -14.68 -18.01
C ASN A 106 -15.36 -14.05 -18.18
N GLY A 107 -15.89 -14.15 -19.40
CA GLY A 107 -17.16 -13.57 -19.80
C GLY A 107 -17.01 -12.11 -20.22
N GLY A 108 -17.95 -11.29 -19.80
CA GLY A 108 -18.02 -9.88 -20.19
C GLY A 108 -18.50 -9.68 -21.63
N ALA A 109 -19.02 -8.49 -21.89
CA ALA A 109 -19.48 -8.11 -23.22
C ALA A 109 -19.45 -6.60 -23.42
N VAL A 110 -19.14 -6.17 -24.63
CA VAL A 110 -19.26 -4.77 -25.07
C VAL A 110 -20.21 -4.71 -26.26
N LYS A 111 -21.06 -3.69 -26.26
CA LYS A 111 -21.77 -3.22 -27.44
C LYS A 111 -21.16 -1.88 -27.85
N ILE A 112 -20.73 -1.79 -29.10
CA ILE A 112 -20.17 -0.58 -29.69
C ILE A 112 -21.07 -0.18 -30.85
N ASP A 113 -21.51 1.07 -30.85
CA ASP A 113 -22.24 1.66 -31.96
C ASP A 113 -21.38 2.77 -32.58
N GLY A 114 -21.48 2.99 -33.89
CA GLY A 114 -20.73 4.04 -34.59
C GLY A 114 -21.25 4.30 -35.98
N LEU A 115 -20.53 5.13 -36.72
CA LEU A 115 -20.88 5.57 -38.07
C LEU A 115 -19.84 5.14 -39.09
N TRP A 116 -20.25 5.03 -40.34
CA TRP A 116 -19.32 4.84 -41.44
C TRP A 116 -19.63 5.78 -42.60
N GLU A 117 -18.58 6.14 -43.33
CA GLU A 117 -18.65 6.88 -44.58
C GLU A 117 -17.68 6.27 -45.60
N ALA A 118 -18.07 6.24 -46.87
CA ALA A 118 -17.23 5.76 -47.94
C ALA A 118 -17.30 6.66 -49.17
N GLU A 119 -16.16 6.85 -49.82
CA GLU A 119 -16.03 7.52 -51.11
C GLU A 119 -15.37 6.55 -52.10
N TYR A 120 -16.04 6.25 -53.21
CA TYR A 120 -15.59 5.27 -54.20
C TYR A 120 -15.73 5.80 -55.62
N THR A 121 -14.69 5.71 -56.43
CA THR A 121 -14.65 6.31 -57.77
C THR A 121 -14.65 5.24 -58.87
N ILE A 122 -15.68 5.24 -59.71
CA ILE A 122 -15.74 4.46 -60.97
C ILE A 122 -16.04 5.45 -62.10
N GLY A 123 -15.05 6.23 -62.51
CA GLY A 123 -15.22 7.35 -63.45
C GLY A 123 -15.96 8.57 -62.88
N VAL A 124 -16.92 8.36 -61.97
CA VAL A 124 -17.59 9.39 -61.14
C VAL A 124 -17.49 9.01 -59.65
N PRO A 125 -17.42 10.00 -58.73
CA PRO A 125 -17.35 9.75 -57.30
C PRO A 125 -18.72 9.37 -56.73
N LEU A 126 -18.78 8.24 -56.04
CA LEU A 126 -19.92 7.75 -55.27
C LEU A 126 -19.62 7.96 -53.79
N ARG A 127 -20.62 8.45 -53.04
CA ARG A 127 -20.51 8.67 -51.60
C ARG A 127 -21.64 7.99 -50.87
N GLU A 128 -21.30 7.27 -49.82
CA GLU A 128 -22.27 6.58 -48.98
C GLU A 128 -21.93 6.76 -47.50
N SER A 129 -22.95 6.62 -46.66
CA SER A 129 -22.77 6.58 -45.22
C SER A 129 -23.83 5.70 -44.56
N GLY A 130 -23.57 5.34 -43.31
CA GLY A 130 -24.50 4.56 -42.52
C GLY A 130 -24.01 4.33 -41.10
N TRP A 131 -24.48 3.24 -40.50
CA TRP A 131 -24.25 2.89 -39.11
C TRP A 131 -23.54 1.54 -38.98
N ILE A 132 -22.81 1.40 -37.89
CA ILE A 132 -22.14 0.18 -37.45
C ILE A 132 -22.66 -0.19 -36.07
N GLU A 133 -22.94 -1.47 -35.87
CA GLU A 133 -23.21 -2.08 -34.56
C GLU A 133 -22.27 -3.28 -34.39
N VAL A 134 -21.52 -3.30 -33.29
CA VAL A 134 -20.63 -4.39 -32.91
C VAL A 134 -21.04 -4.95 -31.56
N LEU A 135 -21.15 -6.26 -31.48
CA LEU A 135 -21.29 -6.99 -30.23
C LEU A 135 -20.07 -7.91 -30.09
N ALA A 136 -19.23 -7.65 -29.09
CA ALA A 136 -18.15 -8.54 -28.69
C ALA A 136 -18.45 -9.11 -27.30
N ALA A 137 -18.44 -10.43 -27.16
CA ALA A 137 -18.76 -11.13 -25.94
C ALA A 137 -17.73 -12.23 -25.65
N ASP A 138 -17.65 -12.59 -24.37
CA ASP A 138 -16.67 -13.52 -23.83
C ASP A 138 -15.25 -13.06 -24.19
N ILE A 139 -14.93 -11.87 -23.67
CA ILE A 139 -13.62 -11.23 -23.84
C ILE A 139 -12.72 -11.70 -22.69
N GLU A 140 -11.78 -12.56 -23.03
CA GLU A 140 -10.80 -13.11 -22.10
C GLU A 140 -9.53 -12.28 -22.15
N VAL A 141 -9.19 -11.62 -21.05
CA VAL A 141 -7.99 -10.83 -20.88
C VAL A 141 -7.12 -11.49 -19.83
N ASN A 142 -5.91 -11.87 -20.23
CA ASN A 142 -4.91 -12.46 -19.35
C ASN A 142 -3.79 -11.44 -19.14
N VAL A 143 -3.56 -11.05 -17.89
CA VAL A 143 -2.55 -10.06 -17.54
C VAL A 143 -1.66 -10.58 -16.42
N SER A 144 -0.37 -10.27 -16.52
CA SER A 144 0.59 -10.48 -15.45
C SER A 144 1.12 -9.15 -14.92
N ALA A 145 1.38 -9.07 -13.63
CA ALA A 145 1.89 -7.89 -12.96
C ALA A 145 2.81 -8.24 -11.78
N ARG A 146 3.73 -7.33 -11.48
CA ARG A 146 4.60 -7.37 -10.31
C ARG A 146 4.60 -6.02 -9.62
N VAL A 147 4.95 -6.00 -8.34
CA VAL A 147 5.25 -4.77 -7.62
C VAL A 147 6.76 -4.69 -7.45
N LEU A 148 7.34 -3.60 -7.89
CA LEU A 148 8.74 -3.27 -7.72
C LEU A 148 8.88 -2.11 -6.74
N ASP A 149 10.02 -2.02 -6.09
CA ASP A 149 10.44 -0.84 -5.38
C ASP A 149 10.96 0.22 -6.36
N VAL A 150 10.37 1.42 -6.30
CA VAL A 150 10.81 2.62 -7.00
C VAL A 150 10.76 3.77 -5.99
N GLU A 151 11.92 4.35 -5.67
CA GLU A 151 12.04 5.45 -4.69
C GLU A 151 11.40 5.11 -3.33
N ALA A 152 11.69 3.89 -2.82
CA ALA A 152 11.17 3.36 -1.56
C ALA A 152 9.64 3.15 -1.53
N ARG A 153 8.98 3.19 -2.70
CA ARG A 153 7.53 3.03 -2.86
C ARG A 153 7.19 1.83 -3.75
N PRO A 154 6.04 1.17 -3.48
CA PRO A 154 5.60 0.07 -4.33
C PRO A 154 5.08 0.63 -5.65
N GLN A 155 5.54 0.08 -6.79
CA GLN A 155 5.05 0.43 -8.12
C GLN A 155 4.65 -0.83 -8.88
N ILE A 156 3.47 -0.81 -9.47
CA ILE A 156 3.00 -1.90 -10.33
C ILE A 156 3.72 -1.83 -11.67
N VAL A 157 4.26 -2.95 -12.10
CA VAL A 157 4.79 -3.16 -13.45
C VAL A 157 4.01 -4.28 -14.10
N LEU A 158 3.48 -4.03 -15.30
CA LEU A 158 2.81 -5.04 -16.09
C LEU A 158 3.82 -5.87 -16.88
N GLY A 159 3.62 -7.18 -16.86
CA GLY A 159 4.26 -8.12 -17.77
C GLY A 159 3.45 -8.27 -19.05
N ASP A 160 3.26 -9.52 -19.47
CA ASP A 160 2.47 -9.84 -20.65
C ASP A 160 0.98 -9.55 -20.43
N CYS A 161 0.35 -9.05 -21.49
CA CYS A 161 -1.10 -8.93 -21.61
C CYS A 161 -1.54 -9.56 -22.93
N THR A 162 -2.53 -10.43 -22.88
CA THR A 162 -3.22 -10.95 -24.05
C THR A 162 -4.72 -10.76 -23.89
N ALA A 163 -5.41 -10.58 -25.01
CA ALA A 163 -6.85 -10.47 -25.05
C ALA A 163 -7.40 -11.40 -26.14
N ASP A 164 -8.49 -12.10 -25.90
CA ASP A 164 -9.12 -12.95 -26.89
C ASP A 164 -10.62 -12.69 -26.90
N ILE A 165 -11.19 -12.62 -28.10
CA ILE A 165 -12.62 -12.36 -28.31
C ILE A 165 -13.21 -13.63 -28.91
N LEU A 166 -13.99 -14.37 -28.11
CA LEU A 166 -14.59 -15.62 -28.53
C LEU A 166 -15.80 -15.38 -29.45
N HIS A 167 -16.66 -14.43 -29.11
CA HIS A 167 -17.83 -14.09 -29.89
C HIS A 167 -17.76 -12.65 -30.40
N PHE A 168 -17.80 -12.50 -31.73
CA PHE A 168 -17.78 -11.22 -32.40
C PHE A 168 -18.86 -11.18 -33.47
N ASN A 169 -19.84 -10.30 -33.31
CA ASN A 169 -20.91 -10.06 -34.26
C ASN A 169 -20.83 -8.62 -34.74
N PHE A 170 -20.68 -8.45 -36.03
CA PHE A 170 -20.58 -7.16 -36.70
C PHE A 170 -21.77 -6.98 -37.64
N ARG A 171 -22.42 -5.83 -37.50
CA ARG A 171 -23.51 -5.40 -38.38
C ARG A 171 -23.17 -4.04 -38.94
N ILE A 172 -23.37 -3.92 -40.23
CA ILE A 172 -23.25 -2.67 -40.96
C ILE A 172 -24.54 -2.46 -41.74
N GLY A 173 -25.08 -1.26 -41.68
CA GLY A 173 -26.30 -0.88 -42.39
C GLY A 173 -26.26 0.57 -42.83
N GLY A 174 -27.28 0.99 -43.57
CA GLY A 174 -27.23 2.23 -44.34
C GLY A 174 -26.61 2.02 -45.73
N GLY A 175 -26.30 3.11 -46.43
CA GLY A 175 -25.90 3.08 -47.84
C GLY A 175 -27.07 2.88 -48.81
N VAL A 176 -26.90 3.35 -50.04
CA VAL A 176 -27.89 3.24 -51.13
C VAL A 176 -27.52 2.10 -52.09
N LEU A 177 -26.26 1.65 -52.06
CA LEU A 177 -25.64 0.68 -52.96
C LEU A 177 -25.11 -0.54 -52.17
N PRO A 178 -25.93 -1.58 -51.93
CA PRO A 178 -25.54 -2.72 -51.10
C PRO A 178 -24.27 -3.45 -51.56
N TRP A 179 -24.00 -3.47 -52.86
CA TRP A 179 -22.81 -4.10 -53.42
C TRP A 179 -21.51 -3.40 -52.97
N LEU A 180 -21.55 -2.08 -52.77
CA LEU A 180 -20.40 -1.29 -52.34
C LEU A 180 -20.07 -1.54 -50.87
N VAL A 181 -21.10 -1.61 -50.02
CA VAL A 181 -20.94 -1.97 -48.59
C VAL A 181 -20.31 -3.36 -48.45
N ASN A 182 -20.71 -4.32 -49.28
CA ASN A 182 -20.16 -5.67 -49.27
C ASN A 182 -18.67 -5.74 -49.65
N LEU A 183 -18.12 -4.73 -50.35
CA LEU A 183 -16.69 -4.73 -50.72
C LEU A 183 -15.77 -4.55 -49.50
N PHE A 184 -16.16 -3.73 -48.53
CA PHE A 184 -15.29 -3.36 -47.41
C PHE A 184 -15.75 -3.90 -46.06
N SER A 185 -16.99 -4.41 -45.96
CA SER A 185 -17.61 -4.92 -44.73
C SER A 185 -16.71 -5.91 -43.97
N SER A 186 -16.07 -6.85 -44.67
CA SER A 186 -15.17 -7.84 -44.04
C SER A 186 -13.88 -7.23 -43.49
N GLN A 187 -13.34 -6.22 -44.17
CA GLN A 187 -12.09 -5.55 -43.77
C GLN A 187 -12.33 -4.64 -42.56
N ILE A 188 -13.44 -3.90 -42.54
CA ILE A 188 -13.87 -3.12 -41.38
C ILE A 188 -14.16 -4.03 -40.19
N SER A 189 -14.86 -5.15 -40.39
CA SER A 189 -15.11 -6.16 -39.35
C SER A 189 -13.81 -6.67 -38.72
N TYR A 190 -12.82 -7.02 -39.55
CA TYR A 190 -11.50 -7.45 -39.06
C TYR A 190 -10.77 -6.34 -38.30
N ALA A 191 -10.76 -5.12 -38.84
CA ALA A 191 -10.10 -3.97 -38.23
C ALA A 191 -10.72 -3.62 -36.86
N LEU A 192 -12.05 -3.65 -36.75
CA LEU A 192 -12.77 -3.44 -35.49
C LEU A 192 -12.47 -4.53 -34.48
N ARG A 193 -12.45 -5.82 -34.89
CA ARG A 193 -12.06 -6.91 -33.99
C ARG A 193 -10.66 -6.71 -33.43
N LYS A 194 -9.71 -6.29 -34.28
CA LYS A 194 -8.34 -5.98 -33.87
C LYS A 194 -8.26 -4.74 -32.95
N ALA A 195 -9.05 -3.71 -33.23
CA ALA A 195 -9.12 -2.52 -32.40
C ALA A 195 -9.62 -2.86 -30.98
N ILE A 196 -10.68 -3.65 -30.84
CA ILE A 196 -11.18 -4.12 -29.53
C ILE A 196 -10.13 -4.96 -28.80
N HIS A 197 -9.46 -5.88 -29.51
CA HIS A 197 -8.40 -6.71 -28.95
C HIS A 197 -7.26 -5.87 -28.35
N ASN A 198 -6.76 -4.88 -29.10
CA ASN A 198 -5.71 -3.99 -28.62
C ASN A 198 -6.20 -3.14 -27.44
N GLN A 199 -7.40 -2.57 -27.58
CA GLN A 199 -7.99 -1.68 -26.58
C GLN A 199 -8.17 -2.38 -25.23
N ALA A 200 -8.46 -3.68 -25.19
CA ALA A 200 -8.60 -4.42 -23.94
C ALA A 200 -7.30 -4.39 -23.10
N CYS A 201 -6.15 -4.64 -23.72
CA CYS A 201 -4.86 -4.56 -23.04
C CYS A 201 -4.43 -3.12 -22.72
N ASP A 202 -4.70 -2.17 -23.62
CA ASP A 202 -4.41 -0.76 -23.37
C ASP A 202 -5.22 -0.21 -22.19
N SER A 203 -6.47 -0.66 -22.03
CA SER A 203 -7.33 -0.30 -20.90
C SER A 203 -6.78 -0.85 -19.58
N ALA A 204 -6.39 -2.13 -19.55
CA ALA A 204 -5.75 -2.73 -18.38
C ALA A 204 -4.46 -1.99 -18.00
N ARG A 205 -3.66 -1.61 -19.00
CA ARG A 205 -2.46 -0.81 -18.82
C ARG A 205 -2.75 0.58 -18.25
N SER A 206 -3.70 1.31 -18.83
CA SER A 206 -4.05 2.66 -18.39
C SER A 206 -4.55 2.66 -16.94
N ILE A 207 -5.46 1.76 -16.58
CA ILE A 207 -6.03 1.72 -15.23
C ILE A 207 -4.95 1.40 -14.18
N LEU A 208 -4.06 0.45 -14.47
CA LEU A 208 -3.07 -0.01 -13.49
C LEU A 208 -1.81 0.84 -13.44
N LEU A 209 -1.27 1.24 -14.59
CA LEU A 209 0.01 1.95 -14.63
C LEU A 209 -0.13 3.46 -14.54
N VAL A 210 -1.26 4.04 -14.94
CA VAL A 210 -1.45 5.49 -14.83
C VAL A 210 -2.12 5.78 -13.50
N ASN A 211 -3.38 5.38 -13.34
CA ASN A 211 -4.17 5.80 -12.19
C ASN A 211 -3.65 5.22 -10.86
N PHE A 212 -3.31 3.93 -10.83
CA PHE A 212 -2.93 3.28 -9.58
C PHE A 212 -1.49 3.56 -9.17
N ASN A 213 -0.53 3.58 -10.10
CA ASN A 213 0.84 3.96 -9.77
C ASN A 213 0.98 5.42 -9.37
N GLU A 214 0.23 6.34 -9.98
CA GLU A 214 0.17 7.74 -9.51
C GLU A 214 -0.28 7.81 -8.04
N PHE A 215 -1.30 7.03 -7.67
CA PHE A 215 -1.72 6.90 -6.28
C PHE A 215 -0.61 6.31 -5.39
N LEU A 216 0.05 5.22 -5.82
CA LEU A 216 1.13 4.61 -5.02
C LEU A 216 2.32 5.55 -4.85
N LEU A 217 2.67 6.35 -5.87
CA LEU A 217 3.69 7.40 -5.78
C LEU A 217 3.27 8.51 -4.80
N SER A 218 1.98 8.78 -4.67
CA SER A 218 1.47 9.82 -3.75
C SER A 218 1.50 9.41 -2.27
N LEU A 219 1.67 8.12 -1.95
CA LEU A 219 1.73 7.66 -0.56
C LEU A 219 2.85 8.41 0.18
N PRO A 220 2.60 9.11 1.30
CA PRO A 220 3.67 9.84 1.99
C PRO A 220 4.69 8.84 2.55
N LEU A 221 5.99 9.12 2.50
CA LEU A 221 6.99 8.33 3.26
C LEU A 221 7.13 8.81 4.70
N HIS A 222 6.72 10.05 4.97
CA HIS A 222 6.75 10.70 6.28
C HIS A 222 5.32 10.88 6.79
N ILE A 223 4.86 9.97 7.64
CA ILE A 223 3.48 9.94 8.15
C ILE A 223 3.41 10.62 9.51
N PRO A 224 2.64 11.70 9.70
CA PRO A 224 2.42 12.27 11.02
C PRO A 224 1.59 11.32 11.90
N ILE A 225 2.06 11.05 13.11
CA ILE A 225 1.34 10.27 14.12
C ILE A 225 0.92 11.11 15.34
N GLY A 226 1.20 12.42 15.33
CA GLY A 226 0.70 13.42 16.28
C GLY A 226 1.76 13.92 17.26
N GLN A 227 1.52 15.06 17.93
CA GLN A 227 2.47 15.66 18.89
C GLN A 227 3.90 15.83 18.35
N ASP A 228 4.03 16.24 17.08
CA ASP A 228 5.32 16.38 16.38
C ASP A 228 6.09 15.06 16.16
N PHE A 229 5.39 13.93 16.26
CA PHE A 229 5.91 12.63 15.84
C PHE A 229 5.53 12.27 14.41
N TYR A 230 6.46 11.59 13.77
CA TYR A 230 6.30 11.05 12.44
C TYR A 230 6.87 9.63 12.35
N ILE A 231 6.34 8.86 11.42
CA ILE A 231 6.91 7.58 10.98
C ILE A 231 7.47 7.81 9.57
N ASP A 232 8.78 7.68 9.44
CA ASP A 232 9.44 7.57 8.16
C ASP A 232 9.50 6.11 7.76
N TYR A 233 8.82 5.71 6.69
CA TYR A 233 8.87 4.33 6.23
C TYR A 233 9.37 4.22 4.80
N ALA A 234 9.97 3.07 4.49
CA ALA A 234 10.52 2.76 3.19
C ALA A 234 10.37 1.28 2.90
N ILE A 235 10.05 0.91 1.66
CA ILE A 235 10.19 -0.47 1.21
C ILE A 235 11.69 -0.80 1.14
N GLU A 236 12.11 -1.87 1.82
CA GLU A 236 13.54 -2.24 1.85
C GLU A 236 13.96 -3.01 0.59
N ARG A 237 13.03 -3.78 0.02
CA ARG A 237 13.26 -4.59 -1.18
C ARG A 237 11.97 -4.88 -1.92
N ASN A 238 12.12 -5.35 -3.17
CA ASN A 238 11.01 -5.89 -3.95
C ASN A 238 10.23 -6.95 -3.16
N LEU A 239 8.91 -6.96 -3.38
CA LEU A 239 8.01 -7.89 -2.73
C LEU A 239 8.38 -9.34 -3.06
N THR A 240 8.19 -10.22 -2.08
CA THR A 240 8.29 -11.66 -2.27
C THR A 240 6.91 -12.22 -2.58
N TYR A 241 6.86 -13.26 -3.41
CA TYR A 241 5.61 -13.87 -3.86
C TYR A 241 5.72 -15.39 -3.81
N ASN A 242 4.63 -16.04 -3.45
CA ASN A 242 4.43 -17.47 -3.67
C ASN A 242 3.00 -17.71 -4.16
N ARG A 243 2.48 -18.94 -4.06
CA ARG A 243 1.11 -19.27 -4.52
C ARG A 243 0.00 -18.78 -3.58
N GLU A 244 0.36 -18.39 -2.38
CA GLU A 244 -0.55 -18.07 -1.29
C GLU A 244 -0.56 -16.59 -0.96
N PHE A 245 0.57 -15.90 -1.05
CA PHE A 245 0.70 -14.50 -0.65
C PHE A 245 1.73 -13.69 -1.44
N ALA A 246 1.58 -12.36 -1.32
CA ALA A 246 2.58 -11.35 -1.65
C ALA A 246 3.00 -10.64 -0.35
N GLU A 247 4.29 -10.50 -0.11
CA GLU A 247 4.83 -9.98 1.14
C GLU A 247 5.84 -8.85 0.89
N ALA A 248 5.68 -7.76 1.63
CA ALA A 248 6.54 -6.59 1.64
C ALA A 248 7.24 -6.49 2.99
N GLU A 249 8.52 -6.17 2.95
CA GLU A 249 9.33 -5.85 4.12
C GLU A 249 9.69 -4.36 4.06
N LEU A 250 9.47 -3.68 5.18
CA LEU A 250 9.60 -2.24 5.29
C LEU A 250 10.49 -1.87 6.48
N LEU A 251 11.14 -0.74 6.35
CA LEU A 251 11.80 -0.03 7.43
C LEU A 251 10.90 1.08 7.91
N ALA A 252 10.90 1.35 9.21
CA ALA A 252 10.07 2.36 9.86
C ALA A 252 10.88 3.06 10.94
N ASP A 253 11.35 4.27 10.65
CA ASP A 253 12.00 5.15 11.61
C ASP A 253 10.98 6.01 12.36
N ILE A 254 11.20 6.22 13.66
CA ILE A 254 10.40 7.15 14.44
C ILE A 254 11.11 8.50 14.52
N VAL A 255 10.45 9.56 14.06
CA VAL A 255 11.00 10.92 14.05
C VAL A 255 10.24 11.78 15.05
N TYR A 256 10.99 12.53 15.87
CA TYR A 256 10.47 13.50 16.80
C TYR A 256 11.32 14.78 16.78
N GLY A 257 10.74 15.89 16.32
CA GLY A 257 11.47 17.14 16.12
C GLY A 257 12.67 16.95 15.18
N ALA A 258 13.90 17.05 15.72
CA ALA A 258 15.14 16.84 14.97
C ALA A 258 15.82 15.48 15.26
N GLN A 259 15.22 14.64 16.11
CA GLN A 259 15.73 13.34 16.47
C GLN A 259 15.04 12.24 15.66
N THR A 260 15.82 11.23 15.28
CA THR A 260 15.32 10.01 14.63
C THR A 260 15.78 8.81 15.44
N CYS A 261 14.84 7.93 15.78
CA CYS A 261 15.12 6.64 16.36
C CYS A 261 14.93 5.57 15.29
N HIS A 262 16.00 4.78 15.07
CA HIS A 262 16.02 3.67 14.13
C HIS A 262 15.71 2.38 14.89
N PRO A 263 14.53 1.78 14.71
CA PRO A 263 14.20 0.55 15.41
C PRO A 263 15.17 -0.58 15.05
N GLU A 264 15.51 -1.40 16.04
CA GLU A 264 16.27 -2.60 15.77
C GLU A 264 15.46 -3.53 14.88
N LYS A 265 16.14 -4.06 13.88
CA LYS A 265 15.53 -4.86 12.84
C LYS A 265 15.40 -6.32 13.31
N ILE A 266 14.30 -7.00 12.95
CA ILE A 266 14.06 -8.41 13.35
C ILE A 266 14.53 -9.39 12.27
N GLU A 267 15.33 -10.39 12.64
CA GLU A 267 15.85 -11.41 11.69
C GLU A 267 14.78 -12.37 11.17
N ARG A 268 13.77 -12.67 11.99
CA ARG A 268 12.72 -13.62 11.64
C ARG A 268 11.42 -13.30 12.33
N TRP A 269 10.39 -13.13 11.52
CA TRP A 269 9.02 -13.05 11.99
C TRP A 269 8.48 -14.45 12.26
N ASP A 270 7.82 -14.61 13.40
CA ASP A 270 7.06 -15.83 13.66
C ASP A 270 5.69 -15.77 12.98
N ASP A 271 5.35 -16.85 12.29
CA ASP A 271 4.07 -17.07 11.63
C ASP A 271 3.26 -18.18 12.32
N THR A 272 3.72 -18.70 13.47
CA THR A 272 2.98 -19.72 14.22
C THR A 272 1.63 -19.18 14.69
N GLY A 273 0.59 -20.03 14.56
CA GLY A 273 -0.77 -19.65 14.95
C GLY A 273 -1.44 -18.61 14.03
N LEU A 274 -0.78 -18.16 12.97
CA LEU A 274 -1.34 -17.19 12.04
C LEU A 274 -2.52 -17.80 11.27
N VAL A 275 -3.70 -17.21 11.43
CA VAL A 275 -4.90 -17.60 10.65
C VAL A 275 -4.89 -16.83 9.35
N SER A 276 -5.22 -17.47 8.22
CA SER A 276 -5.29 -16.77 6.93
C SER A 276 -6.30 -15.62 6.99
N LYS A 277 -5.81 -14.42 6.66
CA LYS A 277 -6.56 -13.15 6.58
C LYS A 277 -6.20 -12.48 5.26
N MET A 278 -6.97 -11.48 4.84
CA MET A 278 -6.66 -10.75 3.61
C MET A 278 -5.34 -9.99 3.73
N LEU A 279 -5.12 -9.33 4.87
CA LEU A 279 -3.94 -8.55 5.18
C LEU A 279 -3.45 -8.93 6.57
N VAL A 280 -2.14 -9.12 6.68
CA VAL A 280 -1.44 -9.32 7.96
C VAL A 280 -0.29 -8.32 8.00
N ILE A 281 -0.14 -7.65 9.14
CA ILE A 281 0.95 -6.70 9.39
C ILE A 281 1.67 -7.18 10.64
N TRP A 282 2.99 -7.25 10.58
CA TRP A 282 3.85 -7.48 11.72
C TRP A 282 4.60 -6.20 12.03
N LEU A 283 4.71 -5.91 13.32
CA LEU A 283 5.38 -4.74 13.86
C LEU A 283 6.38 -5.21 14.91
N SER A 284 7.62 -4.74 14.81
CA SER A 284 8.65 -5.07 15.78
C SER A 284 8.37 -4.35 17.09
N GLU A 285 8.66 -5.00 18.23
CA GLU A 285 8.63 -4.39 19.56
C GLU A 285 9.51 -3.14 19.65
N THR A 286 10.57 -3.09 18.84
CA THR A 286 11.53 -1.98 18.79
C THR A 286 10.91 -0.69 18.24
N VAL A 287 9.85 -0.78 17.42
CA VAL A 287 9.15 0.39 16.87
C VAL A 287 8.42 1.19 17.94
N PRO A 288 7.49 0.62 18.74
CA PRO A 288 6.88 1.35 19.85
C PRO A 288 7.89 1.69 20.96
N ASN A 289 8.97 0.94 21.14
CA ASN A 289 10.04 1.31 22.06
C ASN A 289 10.78 2.58 21.63
N CYS A 290 11.09 2.72 20.34
CA CYS A 290 11.61 3.96 19.78
C CYS A 290 10.68 5.14 20.01
N LEU A 291 9.37 4.93 19.83
CA LEU A 291 8.35 5.95 20.09
C LEU A 291 8.33 6.37 21.57
N LEU A 292 8.30 5.42 22.50
CA LEU A 292 8.24 5.71 23.93
C LEU A 292 9.53 6.35 24.44
N SER A 293 10.69 5.92 23.94
CA SER A 293 11.99 6.53 24.25
C SER A 293 12.04 7.98 23.77
N SER A 294 11.65 8.24 22.52
CA SER A 294 11.59 9.59 21.97
C SER A 294 10.59 10.48 22.74
N ALA A 295 9.45 9.94 23.17
CA ALA A 295 8.47 10.67 23.98
C ALA A 295 8.96 10.97 25.40
N HIS A 296 9.78 10.08 25.98
CA HIS A 296 10.44 10.31 27.25
C HIS A 296 11.49 11.41 27.15
N GLU A 297 12.38 11.35 26.14
CA GLU A 297 13.39 12.38 25.88
C GLU A 297 12.76 13.76 25.61
N GLY A 298 11.65 13.78 24.87
CA GLY A 298 10.83 14.96 24.64
C GLY A 298 10.05 15.47 25.84
N LYS A 299 10.11 14.77 27.00
CA LYS A 299 9.35 15.07 28.23
C LYS A 299 7.85 15.18 27.98
N LEU A 300 7.33 14.36 27.06
CA LEU A 300 5.91 14.39 26.67
C LEU A 300 5.04 13.54 27.60
N VAL A 301 5.63 12.52 28.23
CA VAL A 301 4.92 11.63 29.15
C VAL A 301 4.94 12.22 30.57
N GLN A 302 4.10 13.22 30.80
CA GLN A 302 3.93 13.89 32.09
C GLN A 302 2.48 14.35 32.31
N PHE A 303 2.03 14.34 33.56
CA PHE A 303 0.73 14.88 33.97
C PHE A 303 0.82 15.45 35.39
N THR A 304 -0.09 16.36 35.74
CA THR A 304 -0.09 16.96 37.09
C THR A 304 -1.45 16.79 37.73
N VAL A 305 -1.46 16.21 38.93
CA VAL A 305 -2.63 16.08 39.79
C VAL A 305 -2.66 17.28 40.73
N THR A 306 -3.72 18.08 40.65
CA THR A 306 -3.90 19.31 41.45
C THR A 306 -5.18 19.23 42.28
N LYS A 307 -5.36 20.22 43.15
CA LYS A 307 -6.61 20.40 43.93
C LYS A 307 -7.87 20.62 43.08
N ASP A 308 -7.71 20.88 41.78
CA ASP A 308 -8.83 21.16 40.89
C ASP A 308 -9.54 19.87 40.44
N ILE A 309 -8.96 18.70 40.75
CA ILE A 309 -9.59 17.39 40.65
C ILE A 309 -10.36 17.14 41.96
N PRO A 310 -11.71 17.27 41.98
CA PRO A 310 -12.48 17.34 43.24
C PRO A 310 -12.33 16.09 44.11
N GLU A 311 -12.20 14.93 43.49
CA GLU A 311 -12.04 13.62 44.15
C GLU A 311 -10.70 13.51 44.90
N LEU A 312 -9.67 14.22 44.45
CA LEU A 312 -8.32 14.18 45.01
C LEU A 312 -7.99 15.40 45.88
N ALA A 313 -8.76 16.48 45.76
CA ALA A 313 -8.50 17.76 46.42
C ALA A 313 -8.28 17.66 47.94
N SER A 314 -9.10 16.85 48.62
CA SER A 314 -9.00 16.66 50.08
C SER A 314 -7.69 15.98 50.50
N TYR A 315 -7.18 15.05 49.69
CA TYR A 315 -5.94 14.33 49.94
C TYR A 315 -4.69 15.21 49.73
N LEU A 316 -4.77 16.23 48.89
CA LEU A 316 -3.63 17.10 48.54
C LEU A 316 -3.38 18.24 49.53
N ARG A 317 -4.17 18.38 50.59
CA ARG A 317 -4.03 19.45 51.60
C ARG A 317 -2.78 19.25 52.46
N THR A 318 -2.08 20.34 52.78
CA THR A 318 -0.95 20.32 53.74
C THR A 318 -1.40 20.37 55.20
N SER A 319 -2.61 20.88 55.46
CA SER A 319 -3.29 20.85 56.75
C SER A 319 -4.51 19.92 56.71
N CYS A 320 -4.49 18.86 57.51
CA CYS A 320 -5.63 17.94 57.62
C CYS A 320 -6.56 18.34 58.76
N SER A 321 -7.87 18.18 58.56
CA SER A 321 -8.82 18.15 59.68
C SER A 321 -8.65 16.85 60.48
N MET A 322 -9.16 16.82 61.71
CA MET A 322 -9.03 15.66 62.63
C MET A 322 -9.49 14.33 62.01
N LEU A 323 -10.50 14.35 61.14
CA LEU A 323 -11.12 13.17 60.55
C LEU A 323 -10.72 12.92 59.09
N SER A 324 -10.11 13.89 58.41
CA SER A 324 -9.68 13.74 57.01
C SER A 324 -8.29 13.12 56.89
N ILE A 325 -8.08 12.31 55.85
CA ILE A 325 -6.75 11.86 55.42
C ILE A 325 -6.24 12.83 54.37
N CYS A 326 -5.07 13.43 54.61
CA CYS A 326 -4.43 14.31 53.64
C CYS A 326 -2.90 14.19 53.74
N ILE A 327 -2.19 14.71 52.74
CA ILE A 327 -0.74 14.53 52.58
C ILE A 327 0.05 15.12 53.75
N GLY A 328 -0.45 16.21 54.35
CA GLY A 328 0.12 16.82 55.55
C GLY A 328 0.16 15.91 56.78
N ARG A 329 -0.64 14.84 56.82
CA ARG A 329 -0.62 13.84 57.91
C ARG A 329 0.59 12.92 57.81
N PHE A 330 1.05 12.63 56.59
CA PHE A 330 2.19 11.77 56.33
C PHE A 330 3.51 12.54 56.35
N PHE A 331 3.48 13.82 55.94
CA PHE A 331 4.67 14.67 55.85
C PHE A 331 4.55 15.88 56.78
N SER A 332 5.06 15.74 58.02
CA SER A 332 4.95 16.78 59.05
C SER A 332 5.57 18.13 58.66
N LYS A 333 6.66 18.12 57.88
CA LYS A 333 7.29 19.34 57.35
C LYS A 333 6.35 20.17 56.47
N LEU A 334 5.49 19.53 55.67
CA LEU A 334 4.53 20.25 54.83
C LEU A 334 3.53 21.03 55.68
N ARG A 335 3.05 20.42 56.78
CA ARG A 335 2.11 21.06 57.72
C ARG A 335 2.75 22.23 58.47
N THR A 336 4.04 22.15 58.80
CA THR A 336 4.73 23.19 59.59
C THR A 336 5.24 24.34 58.73
N GLU A 337 5.79 24.05 57.56
CA GLU A 337 6.42 25.07 56.69
C GLU A 337 5.43 25.69 55.70
N PHE A 338 4.37 24.96 55.32
CA PHE A 338 3.36 25.39 54.33
C PHE A 338 1.93 25.15 54.83
N PRO A 339 1.49 25.77 55.94
CA PRO A 339 0.17 25.53 56.52
C PRO A 339 -0.97 26.00 55.60
N ASP A 340 -2.06 25.22 55.56
CA ASP A 340 -3.32 25.52 54.86
C ASP A 340 -3.20 25.71 53.34
N GLN A 341 -2.23 25.02 52.73
CA GLN A 341 -1.99 25.01 51.29
C GLN A 341 -2.37 23.66 50.66
N TYR A 342 -2.17 23.58 49.34
CA TYR A 342 -2.35 22.37 48.54
C TYR A 342 -1.05 22.02 47.83
N ILE A 343 -0.85 20.72 47.61
CA ILE A 343 0.25 20.19 46.81
C ILE A 343 -0.22 19.85 45.40
N ASP A 344 0.59 20.23 44.41
CA ASP A 344 0.52 19.69 43.06
C ASP A 344 1.49 18.50 42.96
N LEU A 345 0.96 17.33 42.59
CA LEU A 345 1.74 16.12 42.34
C LEU A 345 2.01 16.02 40.85
N HIS A 346 3.25 16.25 40.46
CA HIS A 346 3.68 16.23 39.07
C HIS A 346 4.31 14.88 38.74
N PHE A 347 3.60 14.09 37.95
CA PHE A 347 4.06 12.80 37.46
C PHE A 347 4.77 13.00 36.14
N HIS A 348 5.95 12.43 36.01
CA HIS A 348 6.67 12.33 34.75
C HIS A 348 7.43 11.01 34.70
N THR A 349 7.73 10.51 33.51
CA THR A 349 8.58 9.33 33.36
C THR A 349 9.95 9.59 33.98
N TYR A 350 10.43 8.63 34.77
CA TYR A 350 11.78 8.64 35.36
C TYR A 350 12.78 8.05 34.38
N ASP A 351 12.46 6.86 33.87
CA ASP A 351 13.14 6.21 32.75
C ASP A 351 12.19 6.12 31.54
N ALA A 352 12.75 5.89 30.35
CA ALA A 352 11.98 5.63 29.14
C ALA A 352 11.08 4.39 29.34
N PRO A 353 9.74 4.52 29.16
CA PRO A 353 8.87 3.37 29.14
C PRO A 353 9.23 2.43 27.99
N PHE A 354 8.98 1.13 28.17
CA PHE A 354 9.20 0.15 27.12
C PHE A 354 8.07 -0.89 27.08
N VAL A 355 7.78 -1.35 25.87
CA VAL A 355 6.87 -2.43 25.52
C VAL A 355 7.65 -3.74 25.48
N GLN A 356 7.05 -4.80 25.98
CA GLN A 356 7.45 -6.18 25.67
C GLN A 356 6.28 -6.93 25.04
N MET A 357 6.53 -7.56 23.89
CA MET A 357 5.56 -8.33 23.12
C MET A 357 5.88 -9.82 23.22
N HIS A 358 4.93 -10.59 23.78
CA HIS A 358 4.97 -12.03 23.87
C HIS A 358 3.68 -12.64 23.32
N ASP A 359 3.65 -13.97 23.16
CA ASP A 359 2.49 -14.66 22.60
C ASP A 359 1.22 -14.36 23.39
N GLY A 360 0.32 -13.59 22.78
CA GLY A 360 -0.98 -13.21 23.36
C GLY A 360 -0.93 -12.11 24.42
N GLU A 361 0.24 -11.51 24.69
CA GLU A 361 0.40 -10.48 25.71
C GLU A 361 1.29 -9.33 25.24
N VAL A 362 0.85 -8.09 25.50
CA VAL A 362 1.65 -6.88 25.33
C VAL A 362 1.73 -6.21 26.69
N THR A 363 2.94 -6.10 27.23
CA THR A 363 3.19 -5.44 28.52
C THR A 363 3.88 -4.10 28.30
N ILE A 364 3.56 -3.12 29.13
CA ILE A 364 4.22 -1.80 29.12
C ILE A 364 4.79 -1.57 30.51
N ASN A 365 6.11 -1.46 30.58
CA ASN A 365 6.83 -1.15 31.81
C ASN A 365 7.16 0.35 31.81
N ALA A 366 6.74 1.03 32.87
CA ALA A 366 6.96 2.47 33.01
C ALA A 366 7.28 2.80 34.47
N THR A 367 8.38 3.52 34.68
CA THR A 367 8.75 4.07 35.98
C THR A 367 8.42 5.56 35.98
N PHE A 368 7.62 6.01 36.94
CA PHE A 368 7.26 7.42 37.09
C PHE A 368 7.93 8.02 38.33
N ALA A 369 8.50 9.20 38.17
CA ALA A 369 8.85 10.07 39.27
C ALA A 369 7.66 10.98 39.59
N ILE A 370 7.47 11.24 40.88
CA ILE A 370 6.42 12.11 41.41
C ILE A 370 7.09 13.26 42.15
N ASP A 371 6.98 14.45 41.58
CA ASP A 371 7.51 15.68 42.16
C ASP A 371 6.42 16.46 42.90
N PHE A 372 6.79 17.05 44.03
CA PHE A 372 5.88 17.76 44.92
C PHE A 372 6.11 19.26 44.81
N TYR A 373 5.07 20.01 44.43
CA TYR A 373 5.10 21.46 44.36
C TYR A 373 3.99 22.07 45.22
N ILE A 374 4.21 23.28 45.72
CA ILE A 374 3.10 24.07 46.26
C ILE A 374 2.19 24.50 45.10
N HIS A 375 0.88 24.33 45.28
CA HIS A 375 -0.10 24.78 44.31
C HIS A 375 -0.19 26.32 44.28
N PRO A 376 -0.19 26.97 43.10
CA PRO A 376 0.00 26.37 41.78
C PRO A 376 1.49 26.21 41.43
N LYS A 377 1.88 25.05 40.88
CA LYS A 377 3.26 24.75 40.43
C LYS A 377 3.86 25.86 39.56
N LYS A 378 3.04 26.52 38.73
CA LYS A 378 3.49 27.60 37.82
C LYS A 378 4.09 28.80 38.55
N GLU A 379 3.63 29.10 39.76
CA GLU A 379 4.11 30.20 40.59
C GLU A 379 5.18 29.73 41.59
N HIS A 380 5.17 28.43 41.92
CA HIS A 380 6.07 27.82 42.89
C HIS A 380 6.87 26.65 42.27
N MET A 381 7.88 26.99 41.47
CA MET A 381 8.68 26.01 40.72
C MET A 381 9.69 25.20 41.57
N LYS A 382 9.80 25.47 42.87
CA LYS A 382 10.72 24.72 43.75
C LYS A 382 10.11 23.35 44.07
N ASN A 383 10.75 22.29 43.59
CA ASN A 383 10.42 20.93 43.98
C ASN A 383 10.73 20.73 45.48
N LEU A 384 9.75 20.27 46.24
CA LEU A 384 9.85 20.02 47.67
C LEU A 384 10.36 18.61 47.98
N ALA A 385 10.03 17.63 47.14
CA ALA A 385 10.39 16.23 47.28
C ALA A 385 10.11 15.48 45.98
N ARG A 386 10.90 14.44 45.72
CA ARG A 386 10.69 13.48 44.64
C ARG A 386 10.49 12.09 45.21
N MET A 387 9.50 11.36 44.71
CA MET A 387 9.32 9.93 44.95
C MET A 387 9.52 9.16 43.64
N GLY A 388 10.13 7.98 43.70
CA GLY A 388 10.32 7.11 42.52
C GLY A 388 11.76 6.95 42.02
N GLU A 389 12.76 7.54 42.69
CA GLU A 389 14.18 7.17 42.51
C GLU A 389 14.44 5.90 43.33
N SER A 390 14.55 4.73 42.69
CA SER A 390 14.97 3.48 43.33
C SER A 390 16.44 3.20 43.09
#